data_AF-A0A0G1KSD1-F1
#
_entry.id   AF-A0A0G1KSD1-F1
#
_cell.length_a   1.000
_cell.length_b   1.000
_cell.length_c   1.000
_cell.angle_alpha   90.00
_cell.angle_beta   90.00
_cell.angle_gamma   90.00
#
_symmetry.space_group_name_H-M   'P 1'
#
loop_
_entity.id
_entity.type
_entity.pdbx_description
1 polymer ?
#
loop_
_entity_poly.entity_id
_entity_poly.type
_entity_poly.pdbx_seq_one_letter_code
_entity_poly.pdbx_strand_id
1 'polypeptide(L)'
;MKHLIRFSLISIAVLFLAFFSAKPVFAMEFRSSDSAVVVAEDEMVAGTLFAGGSTVQIDGAVEGDLFCAGQTIVVKGSVGGDVLCAGQTIRIEGTVGGNIRTIGQTVDIDGIVSRNVMTVGQTVTVGKESIVEGDGVFGGQTVSILGDIGKSILGGGNSVLIDGTVSRRNNFQ
;
A
#
# COMPACT_ATOMS: atom_id res chain seq x y z
N MET A 1 15.25 51.79 -25.62
CA MET A 1 13.98 51.13 -26.02
C MET A 1 14.18 49.69 -26.54
N LYS A 2 15.02 49.43 -27.56
CA LYS A 2 15.21 48.07 -28.13
C LYS A 2 15.72 47.02 -27.12
N HIS A 3 16.58 47.41 -26.17
CA HIS A 3 17.11 46.50 -25.14
C HIS A 3 16.08 46.15 -24.05
N LEU A 4 15.18 47.08 -23.71
CA LEU A 4 14.09 46.85 -22.73
C LEU A 4 13.04 45.86 -23.27
N ILE A 5 12.70 45.98 -24.56
CA ILE A 5 11.75 45.07 -25.23
C ILE A 5 12.31 43.65 -25.31
N ARG A 6 13.61 43.50 -25.62
CA ARG A 6 14.29 42.19 -25.65
C ARG A 6 14.35 41.52 -24.28
N PHE A 7 14.61 42.28 -23.22
CA PHE A 7 14.66 41.74 -21.85
C PHE A 7 13.28 41.26 -21.37
N SER A 8 12.22 41.99 -21.71
CA SER A 8 10.84 41.59 -21.42
C SER A 8 10.45 40.30 -22.14
N LEU A 9 10.78 40.15 -23.44
CA LEU A 9 10.50 38.95 -24.21
C LEU A 9 11.21 37.70 -23.67
N ILE A 10 12.47 37.83 -23.24
CA ILE A 10 13.22 36.72 -22.63
C ILE A 10 12.59 36.31 -21.29
N SER A 11 12.20 37.30 -20.47
CA SER A 11 11.56 37.04 -19.18
C SER A 11 10.23 36.30 -19.34
N ILE A 12 9.40 36.71 -20.31
CA ILE A 12 8.14 36.03 -20.63
C ILE A 12 8.39 34.60 -21.12
N ALA A 13 9.39 34.38 -21.98
CA ALA A 13 9.73 33.05 -22.49
C ALA A 13 10.23 32.11 -21.39
N VAL A 14 11.04 32.61 -20.45
CA VAL A 14 11.50 31.83 -19.28
C VAL A 14 10.33 31.48 -18.36
N LEU A 15 9.42 32.43 -18.11
CA LEU A 15 8.23 32.19 -17.30
C LEU A 15 7.29 31.17 -17.97
N PHE A 16 7.15 31.22 -19.30
CA PHE A 16 6.37 30.27 -20.08
C PHE A 16 6.99 28.86 -20.06
N LEU A 17 8.31 28.74 -20.18
CA LEU A 17 9.01 27.46 -20.06
C LEU A 17 8.85 26.85 -18.66
N ALA A 18 8.93 27.67 -17.62
CA ALA A 18 8.70 27.23 -16.24
C ALA A 18 7.27 26.73 -16.03
N PHE A 19 6.26 27.43 -16.58
CA PHE A 19 4.86 27.03 -16.50
C PHE A 19 4.54 25.73 -17.27
N PHE A 20 5.19 25.50 -18.42
CA PHE A 20 5.01 24.27 -19.19
C PHE A 20 5.74 23.05 -18.60
N SER A 21 6.65 23.25 -17.65
CA SER A 21 7.33 22.16 -16.95
C SER A 21 6.53 21.59 -15.77
N ALA A 22 5.45 22.26 -15.36
CA ALA A 22 4.55 21.76 -14.34
C ALA A 22 3.76 20.55 -14.87
N LYS A 23 4.16 19.35 -14.46
CA LYS A 23 3.35 18.15 -14.70
C LYS A 23 2.03 18.31 -13.94
N PRO A 24 0.87 18.02 -14.54
CA PRO A 24 -0.37 17.94 -13.79
C PRO A 24 -0.20 16.92 -12.65
N VAL A 25 -0.33 17.36 -11.41
CA VAL A 25 -0.50 16.46 -10.26
C VAL A 25 -1.92 15.96 -10.34
N PHE A 26 -2.09 14.80 -10.95
CA PHE A 26 -3.31 14.03 -10.75
C PHE A 26 -3.23 13.43 -9.35
N ALA A 27 -4.27 13.62 -8.55
CA ALA A 27 -4.37 12.98 -7.24
C ALA A 27 -4.59 11.45 -7.35
N MET A 28 -4.71 10.93 -8.57
CA MET A 28 -5.05 9.56 -8.88
C MET A 28 -4.34 9.12 -10.15
N GLU A 29 -3.71 7.95 -10.10
CA GLU A 29 -3.03 7.30 -11.21
C GLU A 29 -3.57 5.89 -11.41
N PHE A 30 -3.75 5.48 -12.67
CA PHE A 30 -4.16 4.13 -13.04
C PHE A 30 -3.06 3.46 -13.86
N ARG A 31 -2.64 2.27 -13.43
CA ARG A 31 -1.70 1.41 -14.15
C ARG A 31 -2.32 0.03 -14.34
N SER A 32 -2.34 -0.43 -15.58
CA SER A 32 -2.80 -1.78 -15.90
C SER A 32 -1.92 -2.44 -16.94
N SER A 33 -1.66 -3.74 -16.77
CA SER A 33 -0.88 -4.56 -17.69
C SER A 33 -1.36 -6.00 -17.61
N ASP A 34 -1.39 -6.73 -18.72
CA ASP A 34 -1.71 -8.16 -18.70
C ASP A 34 -0.67 -8.96 -17.90
N SER A 35 0.58 -8.50 -17.90
CA SER A 35 1.69 -9.16 -17.21
C SER A 35 1.97 -8.53 -15.85
N ALA A 36 2.78 -7.47 -15.80
CA ALA A 36 3.21 -6.85 -14.54
C ALA A 36 3.00 -5.34 -14.57
N VAL A 37 2.55 -4.81 -13.43
CA VAL A 37 2.64 -3.40 -13.06
C VAL A 37 3.74 -3.27 -12.02
N VAL A 38 4.71 -2.40 -12.26
CA VAL A 38 5.84 -2.16 -11.36
C VAL A 38 5.89 -0.67 -11.00
N VAL A 39 6.05 -0.38 -9.71
CA VAL A 39 6.53 0.91 -9.20
C VAL A 39 7.94 0.66 -8.69
N ALA A 40 8.96 1.19 -9.38
CA ALA A 40 10.36 0.92 -9.07
C ALA A 40 10.79 1.56 -7.73
N GLU A 41 11.87 1.07 -7.12
CA GLU A 41 12.35 1.54 -5.81
C GLU A 41 12.61 3.06 -5.75
N ASP A 42 13.09 3.65 -6.84
CA ASP A 42 13.37 5.08 -6.98
C ASP A 42 12.16 5.91 -7.46
N GLU A 43 11.02 5.25 -7.64
CA GLU A 43 9.78 5.86 -8.11
C GLU A 43 8.87 6.27 -6.96
N MET A 44 8.26 7.45 -7.11
CA MET A 44 7.20 7.93 -6.22
C MET A 44 5.96 8.25 -7.05
N VAL A 45 4.87 7.52 -6.79
CA VAL A 45 3.55 7.83 -7.34
C VAL A 45 2.91 8.89 -6.47
N ALA A 46 2.67 10.06 -7.07
CA ALA A 46 1.95 11.14 -6.40
C ALA A 46 0.46 10.76 -6.27
N GLY A 47 -0.07 10.83 -5.06
CA GLY A 47 -1.48 10.52 -4.77
C GLY A 47 -1.82 9.03 -4.80
N THR A 48 -3.07 8.72 -5.16
CA THR A 48 -3.65 7.38 -5.12
C THR A 48 -3.28 6.56 -6.37
N LEU A 49 -2.84 5.33 -6.19
CA LEU A 49 -2.55 4.39 -7.28
C LEU A 49 -3.62 3.30 -7.38
N PHE A 50 -4.15 3.09 -8.59
CA PHE A 50 -4.93 1.92 -8.97
C PHE A 50 -4.08 1.03 -9.88
N ALA A 51 -3.69 -0.15 -9.41
CA ALA A 51 -2.80 -1.07 -10.11
C ALA A 51 -3.46 -2.42 -10.43
N GLY A 52 -3.44 -2.84 -11.69
CA GLY A 52 -4.04 -4.11 -12.13
C GLY A 52 -3.12 -4.92 -13.05
N GLY A 53 -2.93 -6.20 -12.76
CA GLY A 53 -2.22 -7.10 -13.66
C GLY A 53 -2.00 -8.49 -13.08
N SER A 54 -1.37 -9.41 -13.84
CA SER A 54 -1.03 -10.72 -13.28
C SER A 54 -0.10 -10.58 -12.06
N THR A 55 0.85 -9.66 -12.13
CA THR A 55 1.71 -9.25 -11.01
C THR A 55 1.58 -7.74 -10.75
N VAL A 56 1.46 -7.34 -9.49
CA VAL A 56 1.61 -5.95 -9.04
C VAL A 56 2.77 -5.90 -8.06
N GLN A 57 3.82 -5.16 -8.39
CA GLN A 57 5.01 -5.01 -7.57
C GLN A 57 5.24 -3.53 -7.25
N ILE A 58 5.13 -3.18 -5.98
CA ILE A 58 5.31 -1.82 -5.48
C ILE A 58 6.60 -1.80 -4.65
N ASP A 59 7.72 -1.55 -5.31
CA ASP A 59 9.03 -1.43 -4.64
C ASP A 59 9.27 0.02 -4.16
N GLY A 60 8.76 1.00 -4.89
CA GLY A 60 8.82 2.43 -4.54
C GLY A 60 7.66 2.94 -3.70
N ALA A 61 7.53 4.26 -3.62
CA ALA A 61 6.54 4.91 -2.77
C ALA A 61 5.23 5.23 -3.51
N VAL A 62 4.11 5.10 -2.79
CA VAL A 62 2.81 5.67 -3.17
C VAL A 62 2.42 6.67 -2.08
N GLU A 63 2.33 7.97 -2.42
CA GLU A 63 2.04 8.99 -1.40
C GLU A 63 0.63 8.88 -0.82
N GLY A 64 -0.35 8.46 -1.63
CA GLY A 64 -1.74 8.28 -1.25
C GLY A 64 -2.11 6.82 -0.99
N ASP A 65 -3.32 6.45 -1.40
CA ASP A 65 -3.84 5.09 -1.25
C ASP A 65 -3.38 4.17 -2.38
N LEU A 66 -3.29 2.86 -2.10
CA LEU A 66 -3.05 1.83 -3.11
C LEU A 66 -4.28 0.93 -3.24
N PHE A 67 -4.88 0.92 -4.41
CA PHE A 67 -5.90 -0.05 -4.82
C PHE A 67 -5.26 -1.03 -5.80
N CYS A 68 -5.32 -2.33 -5.53
CA CYS A 68 -4.69 -3.28 -6.44
C CYS A 68 -5.41 -4.61 -6.63
N ALA A 69 -5.28 -5.18 -7.82
CA ALA A 69 -5.81 -6.49 -8.14
C ALA A 69 -4.86 -7.28 -9.03
N GLY A 70 -4.60 -8.54 -8.67
CA GLY A 70 -3.72 -9.40 -9.45
C GLY A 70 -3.60 -10.82 -8.95
N GLN A 71 -2.84 -11.67 -9.62
CA GLN A 71 -2.56 -13.03 -9.11
C GLN A 71 -1.55 -12.94 -7.97
N THR A 72 -0.46 -12.21 -8.19
CA THR A 72 0.59 -11.95 -7.20
C THR A 72 0.71 -10.46 -6.95
N ILE A 73 0.65 -10.06 -5.69
CA ILE A 73 0.81 -8.68 -5.24
C ILE A 73 1.93 -8.63 -4.22
N VAL A 74 2.90 -7.75 -4.43
CA VAL A 74 4.01 -7.51 -3.51
C VAL A 74 4.14 -6.00 -3.28
N VAL A 75 4.06 -5.57 -2.02
CA VAL A 75 4.20 -4.17 -1.61
C VAL A 75 5.37 -4.06 -0.65
N LYS A 76 6.54 -3.69 -1.15
CA LYS A 76 7.77 -3.50 -0.37
C LYS A 76 8.00 -2.05 0.03
N GLY A 77 7.64 -1.13 -0.85
CA GLY A 77 7.77 0.29 -0.59
C GLY A 77 6.65 0.83 0.30
N SER A 78 6.74 2.12 0.62
CA SER A 78 5.78 2.78 1.52
C SER A 78 4.50 3.19 0.80
N VAL A 79 3.36 2.99 1.46
CA VAL A 79 2.06 3.55 1.06
C VAL A 79 1.62 4.53 2.14
N GLY A 80 1.47 5.81 1.78
CA GLY A 80 1.12 6.86 2.75
C GLY A 80 -0.30 6.76 3.29
N GLY A 81 -1.22 6.23 2.46
CA GLY A 81 -2.62 6.02 2.79
C GLY A 81 -2.98 4.56 3.06
N ASP A 82 -4.19 4.17 2.67
CA ASP A 82 -4.73 2.82 2.82
C ASP A 82 -4.23 1.88 1.69
N VAL A 83 -4.08 0.59 1.99
CA VAL A 83 -3.86 -0.48 1.00
C VAL A 83 -5.12 -1.33 0.89
N LEU A 84 -5.71 -1.39 -0.29
CA LEU A 84 -6.87 -2.22 -0.62
C LEU A 84 -6.54 -3.14 -1.79
N CYS A 85 -6.33 -4.41 -1.52
CA CYS A 85 -5.81 -5.34 -2.53
C CYS A 85 -6.52 -6.68 -2.56
N ALA A 86 -6.75 -7.22 -3.76
CA ALA A 86 -7.34 -8.53 -3.95
C ALA A 86 -6.50 -9.39 -4.89
N GLY A 87 -6.12 -10.60 -4.47
CA GLY A 87 -5.30 -11.47 -5.31
C GLY A 87 -5.12 -12.89 -4.77
N GLN A 88 -4.39 -13.75 -5.49
CA GLN A 88 -4.15 -15.11 -4.99
C GLN A 88 -3.09 -15.09 -3.88
N THR A 89 -1.96 -14.43 -4.13
CA THR A 89 -0.89 -14.22 -3.15
C THR A 89 -0.68 -12.72 -2.96
N ILE A 90 -0.76 -12.26 -1.71
CA ILE A 90 -0.53 -10.88 -1.33
C ILE A 90 0.57 -10.87 -0.27
N ARG A 91 1.62 -10.07 -0.49
CA ARG A 91 2.67 -9.81 0.50
C ARG A 91 2.87 -8.32 0.70
N ILE A 92 2.80 -7.86 1.94
CA ILE A 92 2.97 -6.46 2.32
C ILE A 92 4.14 -6.39 3.30
N GLU A 93 5.30 -5.96 2.83
CA GLU A 93 6.56 -5.86 3.59
C GLU A 93 6.87 -4.40 3.98
N GLY A 94 6.28 -3.44 3.28
CA GLY A 94 6.51 -2.01 3.48
C GLY A 94 5.70 -1.38 4.61
N THR A 95 5.88 -0.06 4.78
CA THR A 95 5.09 0.75 5.72
C THR A 95 3.79 1.19 5.09
N VAL A 96 2.68 1.03 5.82
CA VAL A 96 1.34 1.53 5.45
C VAL A 96 0.90 2.57 6.49
N GLY A 97 0.74 3.81 6.06
CA GLY A 97 0.30 4.92 6.91
C GLY A 97 -1.18 4.85 7.29
N GLY A 98 -1.98 4.14 6.48
CA GLY A 98 -3.39 3.92 6.68
C GLY A 98 -3.74 2.51 7.19
N ASN A 99 -4.86 1.99 6.69
CA ASN A 99 -5.36 0.65 6.94
C ASN A 99 -4.95 -0.31 5.82
N ILE A 100 -4.83 -1.59 6.14
CA ILE A 100 -4.77 -2.67 5.14
C ILE A 100 -6.14 -3.35 5.06
N ARG A 101 -6.67 -3.52 3.85
CA ARG A 101 -7.84 -4.35 3.54
C ARG A 101 -7.52 -5.29 2.41
N THR A 102 -7.46 -6.59 2.68
CA THR A 102 -7.04 -7.59 1.68
C THR A 102 -7.94 -8.80 1.61
N ILE A 103 -8.07 -9.35 0.41
CA ILE A 103 -8.73 -10.63 0.18
C ILE A 103 -7.83 -11.48 -0.72
N GLY A 104 -7.41 -12.66 -0.25
CA GLY A 104 -6.64 -13.56 -1.10
C GLY A 104 -6.60 -15.01 -0.67
N GLN A 105 -5.86 -15.87 -1.37
CA GLN A 105 -5.66 -17.25 -0.91
C GLN A 105 -4.59 -17.29 0.17
N THR A 106 -3.46 -16.64 -0.09
CA THR A 106 -2.37 -16.43 0.88
C THR A 106 -2.16 -14.94 1.06
N VAL A 107 -2.24 -14.47 2.30
CA VAL A 107 -1.93 -13.08 2.67
C VAL A 107 -0.86 -13.09 3.75
N ASP A 108 0.23 -12.37 3.48
CA ASP A 108 1.37 -12.24 4.35
C ASP A 108 1.65 -10.75 4.60
N ILE A 109 1.71 -10.35 5.87
CA ILE A 109 1.94 -8.98 6.31
C ILE A 109 3.17 -9.00 7.21
N ASP A 110 4.25 -8.42 6.70
CA ASP A 110 5.62 -8.36 7.25
C ASP A 110 6.11 -6.90 7.31
N GLY A 111 5.28 -5.98 7.82
CA GLY A 111 5.55 -4.54 7.78
C GLY A 111 4.88 -3.75 8.91
N ILE A 112 4.99 -2.42 8.84
CA ILE A 112 4.42 -1.50 9.84
C ILE A 112 3.10 -0.94 9.30
N VAL A 113 2.03 -1.07 10.08
CA VAL A 113 0.68 -0.58 9.76
C VAL A 113 0.26 0.40 10.85
N SER A 114 0.15 1.68 10.48
CA SER A 114 -0.13 2.75 11.46
C SER A 114 -1.58 2.74 11.96
N ARG A 115 -2.48 2.00 11.29
CA ARG A 115 -3.88 1.85 11.68
C ARG A 115 -4.26 0.39 11.77
N ASN A 116 -5.31 -0.02 11.06
CA ASN A 116 -5.95 -1.33 11.25
C ASN A 116 -5.65 -2.26 10.09
N VAL A 117 -5.70 -3.57 10.37
CA VAL A 117 -5.65 -4.61 9.34
C VAL A 117 -7.00 -5.32 9.29
N MET A 118 -7.54 -5.50 8.09
CA MET A 118 -8.64 -6.41 7.81
C MET A 118 -8.23 -7.33 6.66
N THR A 119 -8.07 -8.62 6.91
CA THR A 119 -7.66 -9.55 5.87
C THR A 119 -8.43 -10.85 5.94
N VAL A 120 -8.79 -11.35 4.76
CA VAL A 120 -9.45 -12.65 4.60
C VAL A 120 -8.64 -13.48 3.61
N GLY A 121 -8.34 -14.72 3.99
CA GLY A 121 -7.79 -15.68 3.04
C GLY A 121 -7.80 -17.13 3.50
N GLN A 122 -7.28 -18.07 2.70
CA GLN A 122 -7.12 -19.45 3.20
C GLN A 122 -6.03 -19.49 4.26
N THR A 123 -4.89 -18.86 3.97
CA THR A 123 -3.79 -18.68 4.91
C THR A 123 -3.53 -17.18 5.10
N VAL A 124 -3.54 -16.76 6.36
CA VAL A 124 -3.24 -15.39 6.77
C VAL A 124 -2.10 -15.43 7.77
N THR A 125 -1.05 -14.65 7.49
CA THR A 125 0.09 -14.48 8.40
C THR A 125 0.32 -13.00 8.65
N VAL A 126 0.44 -12.62 9.93
CA VAL A 126 1.06 -11.37 10.37
C VAL A 126 2.38 -11.77 11.01
N GLY A 127 3.49 -11.58 10.29
CA GLY A 127 4.78 -12.11 10.72
C GLY A 127 5.36 -11.41 11.94
N LYS A 128 6.40 -12.01 12.50
CA LYS A 128 6.98 -11.68 13.82
C LYS A 128 7.52 -10.25 13.93
N GLU A 129 7.96 -9.65 12.83
CA GLU A 129 8.51 -8.28 12.82
C GLU A 129 7.43 -7.23 12.52
N SER A 130 6.19 -7.67 12.24
CA SER A 130 5.09 -6.76 11.93
C SER A 130 4.59 -6.03 13.16
N ILE A 131 4.25 -4.76 12.95
CA ILE A 131 3.63 -3.90 13.96
C ILE A 131 2.36 -3.33 13.36
N VAL A 132 1.21 -3.66 13.95
CA VAL A 132 -0.09 -3.05 13.64
C VAL A 132 -0.49 -2.19 14.81
N GLU A 133 -0.43 -0.87 14.69
CA GLU A 133 -0.72 0.04 15.83
C GLU A 133 -2.21 0.02 16.24
N GLY A 134 -3.10 -0.38 15.33
CA GLY A 134 -4.54 -0.44 15.53
C GLY A 134 -5.09 -1.83 15.84
N ASP A 135 -6.32 -2.06 15.36
CA ASP A 135 -7.06 -3.30 15.52
C ASP A 135 -6.81 -4.25 14.33
N GLY A 136 -6.94 -5.55 14.58
CA GLY A 136 -6.82 -6.59 13.56
C GLY A 136 -8.14 -7.37 13.38
N VAL A 137 -8.61 -7.48 12.13
CA VAL A 137 -9.74 -8.33 11.76
C VAL A 137 -9.25 -9.41 10.78
N PHE A 138 -9.32 -10.66 11.19
CA PHE A 138 -8.72 -11.78 10.44
C PHE A 138 -9.74 -12.88 10.17
N GLY A 139 -9.78 -13.39 8.94
CA GLY A 139 -10.59 -14.55 8.60
C GLY A 139 -9.80 -15.53 7.74
N GLY A 140 -9.81 -16.80 8.09
CA GLY A 140 -9.24 -17.80 7.19
C GLY A 140 -9.34 -19.24 7.62
N GLN A 141 -8.72 -20.16 6.88
CA GLN A 141 -8.57 -21.54 7.34
C GLN A 141 -7.45 -21.63 8.37
N THR A 142 -6.30 -21.02 8.05
CA THR A 142 -5.16 -20.90 8.95
C THR A 142 -4.85 -19.42 9.15
N VAL A 143 -4.84 -18.97 10.40
CA VAL A 143 -4.50 -17.60 10.79
C VAL A 143 -3.36 -17.64 11.79
N SER A 144 -2.21 -17.06 11.45
CA SER A 144 -1.04 -16.96 12.33
C SER A 144 -0.72 -15.49 12.60
N ILE A 145 -0.89 -15.06 13.85
CA ILE A 145 -0.55 -13.71 14.31
C ILE A 145 0.70 -13.81 15.18
N LEU A 146 1.85 -13.56 14.55
CA LEU A 146 3.17 -13.69 15.16
C LEU A 146 3.76 -12.33 15.57
N GLY A 147 3.32 -11.25 14.93
CA GLY A 147 3.72 -9.87 15.24
C GLY A 147 2.84 -9.17 16.27
N ASP A 148 3.11 -7.88 16.46
CA ASP A 148 2.45 -7.06 17.48
C ASP A 148 1.18 -6.39 16.96
N ILE A 149 0.08 -6.56 17.69
CA ILE A 149 -1.19 -5.84 17.48
C ILE A 149 -1.44 -4.89 18.66
N GLY A 150 -1.43 -3.59 18.37
CA GLY A 150 -1.50 -2.49 19.33
C GLY A 150 -2.86 -2.32 20.02
N LYS A 151 -3.91 -2.95 19.51
CA LYS A 151 -5.25 -2.93 20.14
C LYS A 151 -5.84 -4.33 20.26
N SER A 152 -6.99 -4.57 19.64
CA SER A 152 -7.75 -5.82 19.76
C SER A 152 -7.65 -6.62 18.47
N ILE A 153 -7.83 -7.93 18.59
CA ILE A 153 -8.06 -8.81 17.44
C ILE A 153 -9.49 -9.38 17.47
N LEU A 154 -10.12 -9.41 16.29
CA LEU A 154 -11.40 -10.06 16.03
C LEU A 154 -11.24 -10.97 14.83
N GLY A 155 -11.78 -12.18 14.89
CA GLY A 155 -11.63 -13.08 13.77
C GLY A 155 -11.72 -14.53 14.17
N GLY A 156 -11.50 -15.39 13.19
CA GLY A 156 -11.56 -16.83 13.38
C GLY A 156 -11.07 -17.59 12.17
N GLY A 157 -10.80 -18.87 12.42
CA GLY A 157 -10.42 -19.83 11.40
C GLY A 157 -10.37 -21.25 11.95
N ASN A 158 -10.11 -22.23 11.07
CA ASN A 158 -10.03 -23.63 11.49
C ASN A 158 -8.80 -23.88 12.38
N SER A 159 -7.70 -23.19 12.10
CA SER A 159 -6.48 -23.19 12.90
C SER A 159 -6.05 -21.75 13.14
N VAL A 160 -5.95 -21.37 14.40
CA VAL A 160 -5.52 -20.03 14.81
C VAL A 160 -4.33 -20.16 15.74
N LEU A 161 -3.22 -19.53 15.38
CA LEU A 161 -2.04 -19.35 16.22
C LEU A 161 -1.87 -17.87 16.51
N ILE A 162 -1.73 -17.53 17.79
CA ILE A 162 -1.37 -16.18 18.23
C ILE A 162 -0.14 -16.35 19.11
N ASP A 163 1.02 -15.93 18.60
CA ASP A 163 2.33 -16.03 19.26
C ASP A 163 3.03 -14.65 19.35
N GLY A 164 2.35 -13.59 18.91
CA GLY A 164 2.77 -12.19 19.08
C GLY A 164 2.04 -11.46 20.21
N THR A 165 2.32 -10.16 20.39
CA THR A 165 1.68 -9.34 21.43
C THR A 165 0.32 -8.81 20.98
N VAL A 166 -0.69 -8.86 21.85
CA VAL A 166 -1.95 -8.15 21.65
C VAL A 166 -2.28 -7.30 22.86
N SER A 167 -2.41 -6.00 22.67
CA SER A 167 -2.48 -5.03 23.78
C SER A 167 -3.82 -5.01 24.52
N ARG A 168 -4.94 -5.37 23.90
CA ARG A 168 -6.28 -5.42 24.53
C ARG A 168 -6.90 -6.81 24.47
N ARG A 169 -7.79 -7.12 25.43
CA ARG A 169 -8.45 -8.44 25.59
C ARG A 169 -9.25 -8.83 24.33
N ASN A 170 -9.10 -10.09 23.88
CA ASN A 170 -9.60 -10.60 22.61
C ASN A 170 -10.95 -11.32 22.73
N ASN A 171 -11.76 -11.27 21.67
CA ASN A 171 -12.92 -12.14 21.46
C ASN A 171 -12.70 -12.96 20.18
N PHE A 172 -12.03 -14.11 20.30
CA PHE A 172 -11.94 -15.12 19.22
C PHE A 172 -13.03 -16.18 19.41
N GLN A 173 -13.69 -16.57 18.32
CA GLN A 173 -14.63 -17.69 18.27
C GLN A 173 -14.25 -18.66 17.15
#